data_AF-A0A942FPH1-F1
#
_entry.id   AF-A0A942FPH1-F1
#
_cell.length_a   1.000
_cell.length_b   1.000
_cell.length_c   1.000
_cell.angle_alpha   90.00
_cell.angle_beta   90.00
_cell.angle_gamma   90.00
#
_symmetry.space_group_name_H-M   'P 1'
#
loop_
_entity.id
_entity.type
_entity.pdbx_description
1 polymer ?
#
loop_
_entity_poly.entity_id
_entity_poly.type
_entity_poly.pdbx_seq_one_letter_code
_entity_poly.pdbx_strand_id
1 'polypeptide(L)' 'MRTEPTLRIPLGVLALFVALLVYGVLVARYVAPWIENWHALAQTPVYIVLGVIWLLPLKRFLIWMETGRWR' A
#
# COMPACT_ATOMS: atom_id res chain seq x y z
N MET A 1 -17.42 -21.78 -5.69
CA MET A 1 -16.09 -22.07 -5.09
C MET A 1 -15.11 -22.24 -6.25
N ARG A 2 -13.93 -21.60 -6.22
CA ARG A 2 -12.94 -21.73 -7.32
C ARG A 2 -12.41 -23.16 -7.33
N THR A 3 -12.44 -23.81 -8.50
CA THR A 3 -12.13 -25.24 -8.69
C THR A 3 -10.67 -25.53 -9.02
N GLU A 4 -9.85 -24.50 -9.29
CA GLU A 4 -8.44 -24.66 -9.67
C GLU A 4 -7.52 -23.69 -8.89
N PRO A 5 -6.35 -24.16 -8.41
CA PRO A 5 -5.37 -23.33 -7.73
C PRO A 5 -4.74 -22.34 -8.72
N THR A 6 -4.71 -21.05 -8.36
CA THR A 6 -4.07 -20.01 -9.16
C THR A 6 -2.97 -19.32 -8.35
N LEU A 7 -1.73 -19.36 -8.85
CA LEU A 7 -0.56 -18.75 -8.21
C LEU A 7 -0.66 -17.22 -8.09
N ARG A 8 -1.56 -16.58 -8.85
CA ARG A 8 -1.75 -15.12 -8.86
C ARG A 8 -2.14 -14.55 -7.51
N ILE A 9 -2.92 -15.27 -6.71
CA ILE A 9 -3.37 -14.80 -5.40
C ILE A 9 -2.19 -14.74 -4.41
N PRO A 10 -1.43 -15.82 -4.16
CA PRO A 10 -0.30 -15.75 -3.23
C PRO A 10 0.81 -14.80 -3.73
N LEU A 11 1.08 -14.77 -5.04
CA LEU A 11 2.01 -13.77 -5.61
C LEU A 11 1.50 -12.35 -5.44
N GLY A 12 0.19 -12.11 -5.62
CA GLY A 12 -0.42 -10.80 -5.42
C GLY A 12 -0.30 -10.32 -3.98
N VAL A 13 -0.55 -11.21 -3.01
CA VAL A 13 -0.36 -10.89 -1.58
C VAL A 13 1.09 -10.55 -1.28
N LEU A 14 2.05 -11.36 -1.76
CA LEU A 14 3.48 -11.09 -1.59
C LEU A 14 3.90 -9.76 -2.22
N ALA A 15 3.45 -9.49 -3.44
CA ALA A 15 3.73 -8.24 -4.13
C ALA A 15 3.14 -7.03 -3.38
N LEU A 16 1.92 -7.14 -2.85
CA LEU A 16 1.32 -6.11 -2.01
C LEU A 16 2.13 -5.87 -0.73
N PHE A 17 2.58 -6.94 -0.09
CA PHE A 17 3.39 -6.85 1.12
C PHE A 17 4.71 -6.14 0.87
N VAL A 18 5.42 -6.50 -0.21
CA VAL A 18 6.64 -5.82 -0.65
C VAL A 18 6.37 -4.36 -0.99
N ALA A 19 5.29 -4.06 -1.71
CA ALA A 19 4.93 -2.69 -2.06
C ALA A 19 4.65 -1.83 -0.81
N LEU A 20 3.95 -2.38 0.19
CA LEU A 20 3.69 -1.72 1.46
C LEU A 20 4.98 -1.50 2.28
N LEU A 21 5.87 -2.48 2.32
CA LEU A 21 7.18 -2.35 2.96
C LEU A 21 8.00 -1.22 2.32
N VAL A 22 8.12 -1.24 0.98
CA VAL A 22 8.82 -0.19 0.23
C VAL A 22 8.18 1.16 0.52
N TYR A 23 6.85 1.26 0.45
CA TYR A 23 6.13 2.49 0.73
C TYR A 23 6.43 3.03 2.14
N GLY A 24 6.34 2.18 3.16
CA GLY A 24 6.65 2.55 4.55
C GLY A 24 8.09 3.02 4.72
N VAL A 25 9.06 2.33 4.13
CA VAL A 25 10.47 2.73 4.15
C VAL A 25 10.69 4.06 3.44
N LEU A 26 10.04 4.30 2.30
CA LEU A 26 10.11 5.57 1.59
C LEU A 26 9.55 6.71 2.45
N VAL A 27 8.39 6.51 3.09
CA VAL A 27 7.80 7.51 3.99
C VAL A 27 8.73 7.80 5.17
N ALA A 28 9.24 6.75 5.84
CA ALA A 28 10.15 6.90 6.97
C ALA A 28 11.45 7.60 6.58
N ARG A 29 11.98 7.31 5.38
CA ARG A 29 13.26 7.88 4.92
C ARG A 29 13.14 9.30 4.38
N TYR A 30 12.04 9.61 3.68
CA TYR A 30 11.92 10.84 2.91
C TYR A 30 10.90 11.83 3.46
N VAL A 31 9.96 11.42 4.30
CA VAL A 31 8.97 12.33 4.89
C VAL A 31 9.28 12.60 6.36
N ALA A 32 9.58 11.56 7.14
CA ALA A 32 9.77 11.71 8.58
C ALA A 32 10.80 12.79 8.98
N PRO A 33 11.98 12.92 8.32
CA PRO A 33 12.96 13.96 8.67
C PRO A 33 12.46 15.40 8.45
N TRP A 34 11.48 15.61 7.57
CA TRP A 34 10.94 16.94 7.28
C TRP A 34 9.94 17.42 8.32
N ILE A 35 9.27 16.47 8.98
CA ILE A 35 8.19 16.74 9.94
C ILE A 35 8.58 16.36 11.38
N GLU A 36 9.82 15.90 11.60
CA GLU A 36 10.29 15.44 12.92
C GLU A 36 10.15 16.52 14.01
N ASN A 37 10.39 17.79 13.64
CA ASN A 37 10.36 18.92 14.55
C ASN A 37 8.95 19.53 14.71
N TRP A 38 7.95 19.00 14.01
CA TRP A 38 6.58 19.49 14.11
C TRP A 38 5.90 18.97 15.37
N HIS A 39 4.94 19.72 15.91
CA HIS A 39 4.04 19.19 16.94
C HIS A 39 3.31 17.95 16.43
N ALA A 40 3.07 16.98 17.31
CA ALA A 40 2.40 15.71 16.98
C ALA A 40 1.05 15.90 16.27
N LEU A 41 0.28 16.93 16.66
CA LEU A 41 -1.00 17.27 16.02
C LEU A 41 -0.85 17.71 14.57
N ALA A 42 0.27 18.35 14.20
CA ALA A 42 0.56 18.73 12.83
C ALA A 42 1.11 17.55 12.01
N GLN A 43 1.82 16.61 12.65
CA GLN A 43 2.27 15.37 11.99
C GLN A 43 1.08 14.44 11.67
N THR A 44 0.07 14.42 12.54
CA THR A 44 -1.11 13.53 12.43
C THR A 44 -1.81 13.61 11.06
N PRO A 45 -2.24 14.77 10.54
CA PRO A 45 -2.87 14.85 9.23
C PRO A 45 -1.96 14.37 8.09
N VAL A 46 -0.64 14.60 8.18
CA VAL A 46 0.32 14.12 7.18
C VAL A 46 0.33 12.59 7.15
N TYR A 47 0.47 11.94 8.30
CA TYR A 47 0.46 10.49 8.38
C TYR A 47 -0.91 9.87 8.06
N ILE A 48 -2.02 10.54 8.35
CA ILE A 48 -3.35 10.11 7.91
C ILE A 48 -3.43 10.10 6.39
N VAL A 49 -3.03 11.20 5.74
CA VAL A 49 -3.06 11.29 4.27
C VAL A 49 -2.17 10.22 3.64
N LEU A 50 -0.94 10.05 4.13
CA LEU A 50 -0.03 8.99 3.66
C LEU A 50 -0.60 7.59 3.92
N GLY A 51 -1.23 7.37 5.07
CA GLY A 51 -1.88 6.11 5.41
C GLY A 51 -3.11 5.77 4.55
N VAL A 52 -3.70 6.75 3.86
CA VAL A 52 -4.89 6.56 3.01
C VAL A 52 -4.53 6.59 1.52
N ILE A 53 -3.58 7.42 1.10
CA ILE A 53 -3.31 7.66 -0.33
C ILE A 53 -2.85 6.41 -1.08
N TRP A 54 -2.17 5.48 -0.39
CA TRP A 54 -1.74 4.21 -0.99
C TRP A 54 -2.92 3.28 -1.33
N LEU A 55 -4.13 3.53 -0.81
CA LEU A 55 -5.33 2.75 -1.13
C LEU A 55 -5.88 3.06 -2.54
N LEU A 56 -5.55 4.23 -3.11
CA LEU A 56 -6.02 4.63 -4.44
C LEU A 56 -5.74 3.57 -5.53
N PRO A 57 -4.53 3.01 -5.66
CA PRO A 57 -4.25 1.92 -6.61
C PRO A 57 -4.77 0.55 -6.18
N LEU A 58 -5.10 0.34 -4.89
CA LEU A 58 -5.38 -0.99 -4.32
C LEU A 58 -6.57 -1.67 -5.00
N LYS A 59 -7.62 -0.91 -5.32
CA LYS A 59 -8.82 -1.45 -6.00
C LYS A 59 -8.46 -2.19 -7.28
N ARG A 60 -7.66 -1.57 -8.16
CA ARG A 60 -7.28 -2.16 -9.46
C ARG A 60 -6.39 -3.39 -9.27
N PHE A 61 -5.51 -3.34 -8.27
CA PHE A 61 -4.63 -4.46 -7.94
C PHE A 61 -5.42 -5.69 -7.44
N LEU A 62 -6.42 -5.48 -6.57
CA LEU A 62 -7.27 -6.55 -6.08
C LEU A 62 -8.10 -7.18 -7.20
N ILE A 63 -8.66 -6.36 -8.11
CA ILE A 63 -9.39 -6.87 -9.28
C ILE A 63 -8.46 -7.74 -10.16
N TRP A 64 -7.22 -7.30 -10.38
CA TRP A 64 -6.23 -8.08 -11.11
C TRP A 64 -5.90 -9.40 -10.40
N MET A 65 -5.74 -9.38 -9.08
CA MET A 65 -5.40 -10.56 -8.29
C MET A 65 -6.49 -11.64 -8.39
N GLU A 66 -7.75 -11.23 -8.43
CA GLU A 66 -8.89 -12.16 -8.51
C GLU A 66 -9.25 -12.59 -9.94
N THR A 67 -9.13 -11.69 -10.93
CA THR A 67 -9.66 -11.91 -12.28
C THR A 67 -8.59 -12.04 -13.36
N GLY A 68 -7.34 -11.66 -13.06
CA GLY A 68 -6.26 -11.51 -14.03
C GLY A 68 -6.43 -10.33 -14.99
N ARG A 69 -7.48 -9.52 -14.82
CA ARG A 69 -7.79 -8.34 -15.64
C ARG A 69 -7.69 -7.08 -14.79
N TRP A 70 -7.34 -5.96 -15.42
CA TRP A 70 -7.20 -4.66 -14.76
C TRP A 70 -8.51 -3.84 -14.70
N ARG A 71 -9.63 -4.40 -15.18
CA ARG A 71 -10.97 -3.80 -15.22
C ARG A 71 -11.97 -4.67 -14.48
#